data_AF-A0A2P9H7X5-F1
#
_entry.id   AF-A0A2P9H7X5-F1
#
_cell.length_a   1.000
_cell.length_b   1.000
_cell.length_c   1.000
_cell.angle_alpha   90.00
_cell.angle_beta   90.00
_cell.angle_gamma   90.00
#
_symmetry.space_group_name_H-M   'P 1'
#
loop_
_entity.id
_entity.type
_entity.pdbx_description
1 polymer ?
#
loop_
_entity_poly.entity_id
_entity_poly.type
_entity_poly.pdbx_seq_one_letter_code
_entity_poly.pdbx_strand_id
1 'polypeptide(L)'
;MCEHRRMNSSFFRRLCTPGAISPGVVEAVSILAMVALFGLERATGAQIWLHVLYMFPLVALAIHCGPPGLVALGFLMTVGFQIVTIFANESSALARSVNSLVALAWPILVVLLARFARASYFDIADLANQDPLTGLPSRRQFESIIEREIARQKRYGGVFSLAIMGFDNFKALNESRGYRVGDEALKVLAKLLRENTRRSDSIARLSGDEFAILLPNTRRADCTSLCNKLSIMIANRMSDEGVATSASVGGATFENAPESTSDALQKADRAMSAIKADRKGYAAAVLTLAARRRRRQAG
;
A
#
# COMPACT_ATOMS: atom_id res chain seq x y z
N MET A 1 14.75 -11.96 -28.45
CA MET A 1 14.52 -10.50 -28.47
C MET A 1 13.33 -10.02 -27.61
N CYS A 2 12.60 -10.89 -26.89
CA CYS A 2 11.44 -10.51 -26.05
C CYS A 2 11.71 -10.39 -24.53
N GLU A 3 12.84 -10.89 -24.01
CA GLU A 3 13.15 -10.80 -22.57
C GLU A 3 13.73 -9.44 -22.15
N HIS A 4 14.46 -8.77 -23.03
CA HIS A 4 15.11 -7.50 -22.68
C HIS A 4 14.12 -6.34 -22.46
N ARG A 5 12.89 -6.46 -22.96
CA ARG A 5 11.83 -5.43 -22.85
C ARG A 5 11.07 -5.47 -21.51
N ARG A 6 11.11 -6.58 -20.77
CA ARG A 6 10.46 -6.72 -19.44
C ARG A 6 11.35 -6.26 -18.28
N MET A 7 12.68 -6.34 -18.41
CA MET A 7 13.60 -5.89 -17.36
C MET A 7 13.69 -4.36 -17.26
N ASN A 8 13.65 -3.64 -18.38
CA ASN A 8 13.70 -2.18 -18.35
C ASN A 8 12.44 -1.58 -17.70
N SER A 9 11.26 -2.18 -17.86
CA SER A 9 10.05 -1.62 -17.27
C SER A 9 10.02 -1.70 -15.74
N SER A 10 10.64 -2.71 -15.13
CA SER A 10 10.66 -2.85 -13.66
C SER A 10 11.67 -1.91 -13.00
N PHE A 11 12.86 -1.74 -13.61
CA PHE A 11 13.89 -0.83 -13.11
C PHE A 11 13.46 0.63 -13.22
N PHE A 12 13.01 1.07 -14.41
CA PHE A 12 12.52 2.44 -14.60
C PHE A 12 11.32 2.75 -13.70
N ARG A 13 10.42 1.79 -13.50
CA ARG A 13 9.28 1.96 -12.60
C ARG A 13 9.73 2.13 -11.15
N ARG A 14 10.71 1.35 -10.68
CA ARG A 14 11.30 1.53 -9.33
C ARG A 14 11.98 2.89 -9.18
N LEU A 15 12.68 3.36 -10.21
CA LEU A 15 13.34 4.66 -10.20
C LEU A 15 12.32 5.82 -10.15
N CYS A 16 11.20 5.71 -10.87
CA CYS A 16 10.18 6.75 -10.89
C CYS A 16 9.14 6.65 -9.75
N THR A 17 9.23 5.63 -8.89
CA THR A 17 8.30 5.46 -7.76
C THR A 17 8.90 6.10 -6.51
N PRO A 18 8.29 7.16 -5.96
CA PRO A 18 8.78 7.81 -4.75
C PRO A 18 8.96 6.83 -3.59
N GLY A 19 10.13 6.88 -2.94
CA GLY A 19 10.46 6.02 -1.80
C GLY A 19 10.72 4.54 -2.09
N ALA A 20 10.71 4.10 -3.36
CA ALA A 20 10.96 2.69 -3.70
C ALA A 20 12.43 2.22 -3.49
N ILE A 21 13.36 3.15 -3.31
CA ILE A 21 14.78 2.88 -3.04
C ILE A 21 15.10 3.42 -1.65
N SER A 22 15.88 2.65 -0.87
CA SER A 22 16.26 3.03 0.49
C SER A 22 17.00 4.39 0.51
N PRO A 23 16.67 5.31 1.43
CA PRO A 23 17.28 6.65 1.47
C PRO A 23 18.82 6.63 1.51
N GLY A 24 19.43 5.76 2.31
CA GLY A 24 20.90 5.69 2.43
C GLY A 24 21.61 5.27 1.14
N VAL A 25 21.01 4.38 0.34
CA VAL A 25 21.56 3.99 -0.97
C VAL A 25 21.47 5.15 -1.96
N VAL A 26 20.31 5.83 -2.00
CA VAL A 26 20.10 6.99 -2.88
C VAL A 26 21.08 8.11 -2.53
N GLU A 27 21.27 8.37 -1.25
CA GLU A 27 22.22 9.36 -0.74
C GLU A 27 23.64 9.05 -1.16
N ALA A 28 24.14 7.84 -0.85
CA ALA A 28 25.51 7.45 -1.20
C ALA A 28 25.79 7.53 -2.70
N VAL A 29 24.86 7.04 -3.53
CA VAL A 29 24.97 7.10 -5.00
C VAL A 29 24.92 8.54 -5.50
N SER A 30 24.06 9.39 -4.92
CA SER A 30 23.91 10.78 -5.33
C SER A 30 25.15 11.61 -4.98
N ILE A 31 25.69 11.43 -3.77
CA ILE A 31 26.92 12.09 -3.34
C ILE A 31 28.09 11.66 -4.22
N LEU A 32 28.27 10.36 -4.45
CA LEU A 32 29.33 9.84 -5.31
C LEU A 32 29.22 10.40 -6.74
N ALA A 33 28.02 10.42 -7.30
CA ALA A 33 27.76 10.99 -8.62
C ALA A 33 28.10 12.50 -8.67
N MET A 34 27.71 13.27 -7.65
CA MET A 34 28.03 14.70 -7.56
C MET A 34 29.54 14.93 -7.47
N VAL A 35 30.27 14.18 -6.63
CA VAL A 35 31.74 14.29 -6.54
C VAL A 35 32.41 13.92 -7.85
N ALA A 36 31.97 12.84 -8.50
CA ALA A 36 32.53 12.38 -9.77
C ALA A 36 32.31 13.41 -10.90
N LEU A 37 31.09 13.96 -10.99
CA LEU A 37 30.77 15.02 -11.94
C LEU A 37 31.61 16.28 -11.71
N PHE A 38 31.79 16.69 -10.46
CA PHE A 38 32.65 17.83 -10.10
C PHE A 38 34.12 17.58 -10.44
N GLY A 39 34.63 16.39 -10.14
CA GLY A 39 35.99 16.00 -10.52
C GLY A 39 36.21 16.03 -12.03
N LEU A 40 35.23 15.54 -12.81
CA LEU A 40 35.27 15.56 -14.27
C LEU A 40 35.20 16.99 -14.84
N GLU A 41 34.37 17.84 -14.24
CA GLU A 41 34.27 19.26 -14.60
C GLU A 41 35.62 19.98 -14.40
N ARG A 42 36.33 19.68 -13.31
CA ARG A 42 37.69 20.19 -13.06
C ARG A 42 38.73 19.61 -14.02
N ALA A 43 38.65 18.33 -14.33
CA ALA A 43 39.59 17.66 -15.24
C ALA A 43 39.45 18.13 -16.70
N THR A 44 38.23 18.50 -17.12
CA THR A 44 37.97 19.00 -18.48
C THR A 44 38.25 20.51 -18.65
N GLY A 45 38.81 21.17 -17.64
CA GLY A 45 39.20 22.57 -17.69
C GLY A 45 38.01 23.53 -17.81
N ALA A 46 36.83 23.13 -17.32
CA ALA A 46 35.60 23.93 -17.34
C ALA A 46 35.12 24.43 -18.73
N GLN A 47 35.64 23.87 -19.84
CA GLN A 47 35.12 24.17 -21.18
C GLN A 47 33.72 23.59 -21.39
N ILE A 48 33.40 22.49 -20.71
CA ILE A 48 32.06 21.86 -20.73
C ILE A 48 31.43 22.05 -19.36
N TRP A 49 30.32 22.76 -19.34
CA TRP A 49 29.58 23.07 -18.12
C TRP A 49 28.68 21.89 -17.73
N LEU A 50 29.21 20.95 -16.93
CA LEU A 50 28.49 19.73 -16.51
C LEU A 50 27.48 19.97 -15.38
N HIS A 51 27.32 21.20 -14.90
CA HIS A 51 26.45 21.53 -13.77
C HIS A 51 24.98 21.15 -13.98
N VAL A 52 24.50 21.10 -15.24
CA VAL A 52 23.14 20.62 -15.56
C VAL A 52 22.94 19.17 -15.10
N LEU A 53 23.98 18.34 -15.13
CA LEU A 53 23.93 16.94 -14.73
C LEU A 53 23.72 16.75 -13.21
N TYR A 54 23.99 17.78 -12.38
CA TYR A 54 23.65 17.73 -10.95
C TYR A 54 22.14 17.64 -10.70
N MET A 55 21.30 17.92 -11.70
CA MET A 55 19.85 17.76 -11.58
C MET A 55 19.46 16.30 -11.28
N PHE A 56 20.15 15.32 -11.86
CA PHE A 56 19.81 13.91 -11.68
C PHE A 56 19.94 13.43 -10.22
N PRO A 57 21.10 13.60 -9.55
CA PRO A 57 21.23 13.22 -8.15
C PRO A 57 20.36 14.08 -7.21
N LEU A 58 20.12 15.37 -7.52
CA LEU A 58 19.18 16.21 -6.76
C LEU A 58 17.74 15.72 -6.86
N VAL A 59 17.27 15.37 -8.07
CA VAL A 59 15.94 14.81 -8.29
C VAL A 59 15.80 13.47 -7.57
N ALA A 60 16.82 12.60 -7.63
CA ALA A 60 16.79 11.31 -6.93
C ALA A 60 16.65 11.47 -5.41
N LEU A 61 17.45 12.36 -4.80
CA LEU A 61 17.31 12.75 -3.39
C LEU A 61 15.91 13.31 -3.11
N ALA A 62 15.44 14.23 -3.96
CA ALA A 62 14.15 14.90 -3.81
C ALA A 62 12.92 13.99 -4.09
N ILE A 63 13.07 12.86 -4.78
CA ILE A 63 11.98 11.90 -5.00
C ILE A 63 12.00 10.80 -3.93
N HIS A 64 13.16 10.26 -3.55
CA HIS A 64 13.23 9.07 -2.69
C HIS A 64 13.43 9.39 -1.21
N CYS A 65 14.19 10.42 -0.84
CA CYS A 65 14.49 10.70 0.56
C CYS A 65 13.35 11.46 1.26
N GLY A 66 12.72 10.86 2.27
CA GLY A 66 11.70 11.52 3.08
C GLY A 66 12.24 12.68 3.94
N PRO A 67 13.34 12.49 4.71
CA PRO A 67 13.86 13.53 5.58
C PRO A 67 14.33 14.75 4.79
N PRO A 68 13.97 15.98 5.22
CA PRO A 68 14.40 17.20 4.53
C PRO A 68 15.92 17.41 4.64
N GLY A 69 16.56 16.91 5.70
CA GLY A 69 18.00 17.06 5.93
C GLY A 69 18.87 16.45 4.82
N LEU A 70 18.50 15.26 4.30
CA LEU A 70 19.27 14.60 3.23
C LEU A 70 19.21 15.36 1.91
N VAL A 71 18.06 15.98 1.62
CA VAL A 71 17.90 16.80 0.42
C VAL A 71 18.62 18.14 0.58
N ALA A 72 18.58 18.74 1.78
CA ALA A 72 19.33 19.95 2.09
C ALA A 72 20.84 19.74 1.95
N LEU A 73 21.37 18.59 2.39
CA LEU A 73 22.78 18.25 2.22
C LEU A 73 23.19 18.23 0.74
N GLY A 74 22.43 17.51 -0.11
CA GLY A 74 22.69 17.47 -1.55
C GLY A 74 22.58 18.85 -2.21
N PHE A 75 21.60 19.65 -1.81
CA PHE A 75 21.45 21.03 -2.28
C PHE A 75 22.67 21.88 -1.91
N LEU A 76 23.09 21.87 -0.64
CA LEU A 76 24.25 22.63 -0.16
C LEU A 76 25.54 22.19 -0.87
N MET A 77 25.70 20.89 -1.13
CA MET A 77 26.83 20.36 -1.87
C MET A 77 26.86 20.89 -3.31
N THR A 78 25.73 20.90 -4.01
CA THR A 78 25.65 21.44 -5.37
C THR A 78 25.92 22.94 -5.44
N VAL A 79 25.39 23.72 -4.49
CA VAL A 79 25.68 25.16 -4.38
C VAL A 79 27.16 25.38 -4.09
N GLY A 80 27.73 24.60 -3.18
CA GLY A 80 29.15 24.65 -2.84
C GLY A 80 30.03 24.42 -4.07
N PHE A 81 29.80 23.36 -4.83
CA PHE A 81 30.57 23.07 -6.05
C PHE A 81 30.48 24.18 -7.10
N GLN A 82 29.29 24.73 -7.31
CA GLN A 82 29.08 25.84 -8.24
C GLN A 82 29.81 27.12 -7.81
N ILE A 83 29.81 27.44 -6.51
CA ILE A 83 30.60 28.55 -5.98
C ILE A 83 32.07 28.35 -6.35
N VAL A 84 32.64 27.16 -6.10
CA VAL A 84 34.04 26.93 -6.42
C VAL A 84 34.31 27.00 -7.93
N THR A 85 33.41 26.50 -8.79
CA THR A 85 33.55 26.66 -10.25
C THR A 85 33.51 28.13 -10.69
N ILE A 86 32.60 28.94 -10.14
CA ILE A 86 32.47 30.37 -10.47
C ILE A 86 33.74 31.14 -10.10
N PHE A 87 34.35 30.84 -8.96
CA PHE A 87 35.59 31.49 -8.52
C PHE A 87 36.84 30.96 -9.24
N ALA A 88 36.84 29.69 -9.67
CA ALA A 88 37.96 29.10 -10.40
C ALA A 88 38.04 29.56 -11.87
N ASN A 89 36.93 30.04 -12.44
CA ASN A 89 36.88 30.45 -13.84
C ASN A 89 37.03 31.97 -14.00
N GLU A 90 38.02 32.41 -14.79
CA GLU A 90 38.20 33.83 -15.09
C GLU A 90 37.07 34.32 -16.00
N SER A 91 36.04 34.91 -15.38
CA SER A 91 34.84 35.40 -16.06
C SER A 91 34.66 36.90 -15.83
N SER A 92 34.00 37.58 -16.77
CA SER A 92 33.59 38.98 -16.59
C SER A 92 32.68 39.14 -15.37
N ALA A 93 32.63 40.35 -14.79
CA ALA A 93 31.79 40.62 -13.63
C ALA A 93 30.30 40.30 -13.89
N LEU A 94 29.81 40.63 -15.08
CA LEU A 94 28.44 40.32 -15.49
C LEU A 94 28.19 38.81 -15.58
N ALA A 95 29.13 38.05 -16.17
CA ALA A 95 29.02 36.60 -16.26
C ALA A 95 28.98 35.95 -14.87
N ARG A 96 29.84 36.38 -13.94
CA ARG A 96 29.82 35.87 -12.54
C ARG A 96 28.49 36.12 -11.84
N SER A 97 27.90 37.30 -12.00
CA SER A 97 26.60 37.64 -11.41
C SER A 97 25.48 36.78 -11.98
N VAL A 98 25.43 36.60 -13.31
CA VAL A 98 24.43 35.74 -13.97
C VAL A 98 24.60 34.28 -13.53
N ASN A 99 25.83 33.77 -13.49
CA ASN A 99 26.11 32.39 -13.07
C ASN A 99 25.71 32.14 -11.63
N SER A 100 25.93 33.11 -10.73
CA SER A 100 25.55 33.00 -9.33
C SER A 100 24.03 32.93 -9.16
N LEU A 101 23.28 33.68 -9.98
CA LEU A 101 21.82 33.63 -9.98
C LEU A 101 21.29 32.29 -10.50
N VAL A 102 21.86 31.78 -11.60
CA VAL A 102 21.52 30.46 -12.16
C VAL A 102 21.85 29.34 -11.16
N ALA A 103 23.00 29.43 -10.50
CA ALA A 103 23.49 28.47 -9.51
C ALA A 103 22.52 28.30 -8.32
N LEU A 104 21.83 29.37 -7.93
CA LEU A 104 20.82 29.29 -6.87
C LEU A 104 19.43 28.93 -7.40
N ALA A 105 19.00 29.54 -8.50
CA ALA A 105 17.65 29.38 -9.02
C ALA A 105 17.36 27.94 -9.48
N TRP A 106 18.30 27.31 -10.18
CA TRP A 106 18.09 25.99 -10.77
C TRP A 106 17.93 24.87 -9.73
N PRO A 107 18.83 24.69 -8.75
CA PRO A 107 18.67 23.63 -7.74
C PRO A 107 17.42 23.83 -6.88
N ILE A 108 17.04 25.08 -6.58
CA ILE A 108 15.79 25.40 -5.87
C ILE A 108 14.59 24.91 -6.71
N LEU A 109 14.52 25.30 -7.98
CA LEU A 109 13.43 24.90 -8.88
C LEU A 109 13.32 23.37 -9.00
N VAL A 110 14.44 22.69 -9.20
CA VAL A 110 14.51 21.22 -9.32
C VAL A 110 13.99 20.53 -8.06
N VAL A 111 14.44 20.97 -6.88
CA VAL A 111 14.00 20.40 -5.60
C VAL A 111 12.50 20.65 -5.40
N LEU A 112 12.01 21.87 -5.68
CA LEU A 112 10.59 22.21 -5.53
C LEU A 112 9.71 21.36 -6.46
N LEU A 113 10.05 21.24 -7.74
CA LEU A 113 9.29 20.44 -8.70
C LEU A 113 9.29 18.95 -8.33
N ALA A 114 10.45 18.41 -7.93
CA ALA A 114 10.55 17.00 -7.50
C ALA A 114 9.77 16.74 -6.20
N ARG A 115 9.77 17.69 -5.26
CA ARG A 115 8.96 17.63 -4.03
C ARG A 115 7.46 17.72 -4.32
N PHE A 116 7.07 18.61 -5.23
CA PHE A 116 5.69 18.71 -5.70
C PHE A 116 5.23 17.42 -6.36
N ALA A 117 6.02 16.86 -7.29
CA ALA A 117 5.72 15.58 -7.93
C ALA A 117 5.62 14.42 -6.92
N ARG A 118 6.51 14.39 -5.92
CA ARG A 118 6.43 13.44 -4.80
C ARG A 118 5.13 13.60 -4.02
N ALA A 119 4.76 14.82 -3.65
CA ALA A 119 3.53 15.11 -2.93
C ALA A 119 2.31 14.68 -3.74
N SER A 120 2.20 15.10 -5.01
CA SER A 120 1.09 14.70 -5.88
C SER A 120 1.01 13.19 -6.10
N TYR A 121 2.14 12.49 -6.17
CA TYR A 121 2.14 11.03 -6.25
C TYR A 121 1.51 10.40 -5.00
N PHE A 122 1.88 10.89 -3.82
CA PHE A 122 1.27 10.43 -2.58
C PHE A 122 -0.21 10.84 -2.50
N ASP A 123 -0.58 12.06 -2.93
CA ASP A 123 -1.98 12.50 -2.97
C ASP A 123 -2.83 11.60 -3.88
N ILE A 124 -2.34 11.23 -5.06
CA ILE A 124 -3.03 10.27 -5.96
C ILE A 124 -3.11 8.88 -5.33
N ALA A 125 -2.03 8.43 -4.68
CA ALA A 125 -2.03 7.17 -3.96
C ALA A 125 -2.97 7.20 -2.73
N ASP A 126 -3.21 8.39 -2.17
CA ASP A 126 -4.10 8.65 -1.03
C ASP A 126 -5.57 8.78 -1.50
N LEU A 127 -5.81 9.25 -2.73
CA LEU A 127 -7.15 9.36 -3.32
C LEU A 127 -7.80 8.01 -3.62
N ALA A 128 -7.04 6.90 -3.64
CA ALA A 128 -7.58 5.54 -3.70
C ALA A 128 -8.09 5.03 -2.33
N ASN A 129 -8.78 5.89 -1.59
CA ASN A 129 -9.38 5.55 -0.29
C ASN A 129 -10.56 4.61 -0.41
N GLN A 130 -11.17 4.46 -1.59
CA GLN A 130 -12.30 3.58 -1.83
C GLN A 130 -11.95 2.51 -2.85
N ASP A 131 -12.48 1.31 -2.64
CA ASP A 131 -12.50 0.24 -3.62
C ASP A 131 -13.51 0.60 -4.74
N PRO A 132 -13.09 0.67 -6.01
CA PRO A 132 -13.95 1.16 -7.09
C PRO A 132 -15.13 0.22 -7.40
N LEU A 133 -15.06 -1.06 -7.03
CA LEU A 133 -16.13 -2.03 -7.30
C LEU A 133 -17.25 -1.94 -6.26
N THR A 134 -16.89 -1.81 -4.98
CA THR A 134 -17.83 -1.88 -3.85
C THR A 134 -18.13 -0.51 -3.23
N GLY A 135 -17.29 0.50 -3.51
CA GLY A 135 -17.33 1.81 -2.86
C GLY A 135 -17.01 1.77 -1.36
N LEU A 136 -16.55 0.64 -0.83
CA LEU A 136 -16.09 0.54 0.55
C LEU A 136 -14.69 1.14 0.69
N PRO A 137 -14.29 1.57 1.89
CA PRO A 137 -12.90 1.85 2.21
C PRO A 137 -11.94 0.78 1.67
N SER A 138 -10.86 1.22 1.03
CA SER A 138 -9.77 0.36 0.61
C SER A 138 -8.97 -0.11 1.83
N ARG A 139 -8.13 -1.14 1.63
CA ARG A 139 -7.19 -1.61 2.66
C ARG A 139 -6.41 -0.48 3.32
N ARG A 140 -5.90 0.46 2.53
CA ARG A 140 -5.10 1.57 3.02
C ARG A 140 -5.90 2.50 3.93
N GLN A 141 -7.12 2.86 3.51
CA GLN A 141 -8.00 3.67 4.35
C GLN A 141 -8.35 2.94 5.65
N PHE A 142 -8.58 1.63 5.57
CA PHE A 142 -8.88 0.81 6.74
C PHE A 142 -7.71 0.71 7.72
N GLU A 143 -6.48 0.52 7.23
CA GLU A 143 -5.28 0.52 8.06
C GLU A 143 -5.12 1.84 8.84
N SER A 144 -5.41 2.98 8.21
CA SER A 144 -5.43 4.29 8.88
C SER A 144 -6.57 4.43 9.91
N ILE A 145 -7.74 3.83 9.66
CA ILE A 145 -8.84 3.78 10.64
C ILE A 145 -8.42 2.95 11.86
N ILE A 146 -7.81 1.77 11.65
CA ILE A 146 -7.33 0.92 12.74
C ILE A 146 -6.24 1.64 13.55
N GLU A 147 -5.29 2.28 12.88
CA GLU A 147 -4.21 3.02 13.56
C GLU A 147 -4.77 4.09 14.50
N ARG A 148 -5.82 4.81 14.06
CA ARG A 148 -6.53 5.78 14.90
C ARG A 148 -7.23 5.11 16.09
N GLU A 149 -7.86 3.96 15.91
CA GLU A 149 -8.49 3.23 17.02
C GLU A 149 -7.47 2.69 18.02
N ILE A 150 -6.31 2.19 17.55
CA ILE A 150 -5.20 1.77 18.41
C ILE A 150 -4.70 2.97 19.23
N ALA A 151 -4.49 4.13 18.59
CA ALA A 151 -4.08 5.35 19.30
C ALA A 151 -5.13 5.79 20.33
N ARG A 152 -6.43 5.70 19.98
CA ARG A 152 -7.55 5.98 20.87
C ARG A 152 -7.54 5.03 22.08
N GLN A 153 -7.34 3.74 21.87
CA GLN A 153 -7.27 2.74 22.95
C GLN A 153 -6.04 2.95 23.84
N LYS A 154 -4.87 3.28 23.27
CA LYS A 154 -3.68 3.61 24.07
C LYS A 154 -3.90 4.80 24.99
N ARG A 155 -4.68 5.80 24.52
CA ARG A 155 -4.93 7.03 25.29
C ARG A 155 -6.04 6.88 26.33
N TYR A 156 -7.13 6.18 26.01
CA TYR A 156 -8.34 6.14 26.84
C TYR A 156 -8.68 4.76 27.37
N GLY A 157 -7.89 3.74 27.05
CA GLY A 157 -8.26 2.34 27.26
C GLY A 157 -9.46 1.93 26.40
N GLY A 158 -10.13 0.86 26.83
CA GLY A 158 -11.29 0.30 26.16
C GLY A 158 -10.98 -0.98 25.39
N VAL A 159 -11.94 -1.42 24.58
CA VAL A 159 -11.87 -2.66 23.81
C VAL A 159 -12.32 -2.38 22.39
N PHE A 160 -11.72 -3.05 21.42
CA PHE A 160 -12.29 -3.13 20.07
C PHE A 160 -12.11 -4.55 19.53
N SER A 161 -12.88 -4.89 18.50
CA SER A 161 -12.70 -6.13 17.76
C SER A 161 -12.49 -5.86 16.28
N LEU A 162 -11.75 -6.74 15.63
CA LEU A 162 -11.59 -6.80 14.18
C LEU A 162 -12.16 -8.11 13.69
N ALA A 163 -13.08 -8.04 12.73
CA ALA A 163 -13.56 -9.20 11.99
C ALA A 163 -13.03 -9.17 10.57
N ILE A 164 -12.48 -10.28 10.10
CA ILE A 164 -12.09 -10.49 8.70
C ILE A 164 -12.95 -11.61 8.14
N MET A 165 -13.41 -11.43 6.92
CA MET A 165 -14.16 -12.43 6.19
C MET A 165 -13.70 -12.56 4.76
N GLY A 166 -13.84 -13.76 4.21
CA GLY A 166 -13.63 -14.00 2.80
C GLY A 166 -14.60 -15.05 2.28
N PHE A 167 -14.95 -14.96 1.01
CA PHE A 167 -15.75 -15.97 0.35
C PHE A 167 -15.05 -17.34 0.40
N ASP A 168 -15.87 -18.38 0.48
CA ASP A 168 -15.45 -19.77 0.37
C ASP A 168 -15.55 -20.18 -1.11
N ASN A 169 -14.44 -20.66 -1.67
CA ASN A 169 -14.31 -21.09 -3.06
C ASN A 169 -14.63 -20.01 -4.11
N PHE A 170 -14.33 -18.73 -3.84
CA PHE A 170 -14.59 -17.62 -4.77
C PHE A 170 -13.95 -17.79 -6.16
N LYS A 171 -12.74 -18.36 -6.21
CA LYS A 171 -12.09 -18.68 -7.50
C LYS A 171 -12.92 -19.64 -8.35
N ALA A 172 -13.49 -20.68 -7.74
CA ALA A 172 -14.35 -21.65 -8.45
C ALA A 172 -15.67 -21.01 -8.92
N LEU A 173 -16.21 -20.03 -8.17
CA LEU A 173 -17.34 -19.23 -8.62
C LEU A 173 -16.99 -18.46 -9.90
N ASN A 174 -15.85 -17.77 -9.92
CA ASN A 174 -15.40 -17.01 -11.09
C ASN A 174 -15.13 -17.92 -12.29
N GLU A 175 -14.54 -19.09 -12.07
CA GLU A 175 -14.25 -20.06 -13.15
C GLU A 175 -15.54 -20.67 -13.71
N SER A 176 -16.56 -20.91 -12.87
CA SER A 176 -17.81 -21.54 -13.30
C SER A 176 -18.84 -20.56 -13.89
N ARG A 177 -18.89 -19.32 -13.41
CA ARG A 177 -19.92 -18.33 -13.79
C ARG A 177 -19.38 -17.02 -14.35
N GLY A 178 -18.06 -16.89 -14.47
CA GLY A 178 -17.39 -15.70 -14.97
C GLY A 178 -17.23 -14.60 -13.92
N TYR A 179 -16.26 -13.72 -14.16
CA TYR A 179 -15.91 -12.62 -13.26
C TYR A 179 -17.06 -11.65 -12.98
N ARG A 180 -17.98 -11.45 -13.94
CA ARG A 180 -19.14 -10.56 -13.74
C ARG A 180 -20.03 -11.02 -12.59
N VAL A 181 -20.23 -12.34 -12.43
CA VAL A 181 -21.04 -12.88 -11.32
C VAL A 181 -20.29 -12.75 -9.99
N GLY A 182 -18.96 -12.95 -9.99
CA GLY A 182 -18.14 -12.68 -8.81
C GLY A 182 -18.19 -11.21 -8.38
N ASP A 183 -18.12 -10.28 -9.32
CA ASP A 183 -18.20 -8.84 -9.07
C ASP A 183 -19.55 -8.44 -8.47
N GLU A 184 -20.66 -8.99 -8.97
CA GLU A 184 -21.97 -8.77 -8.37
C GLU A 184 -22.08 -9.39 -6.97
N ALA A 185 -21.53 -10.58 -6.74
CA ALA A 185 -21.48 -11.18 -5.41
C ALA A 185 -20.72 -10.30 -4.40
N LEU A 186 -19.61 -9.68 -4.83
CA LEU A 186 -18.85 -8.74 -4.01
C LEU A 186 -19.64 -7.48 -3.68
N LYS A 187 -20.40 -6.93 -4.64
CA LYS A 187 -21.29 -5.78 -4.41
C LYS A 187 -22.43 -6.12 -3.45
N VAL A 188 -23.05 -7.28 -3.61
CA VAL A 188 -24.11 -7.77 -2.72
C VAL A 188 -23.58 -7.93 -1.30
N LEU A 189 -22.39 -8.51 -1.14
CA LEU A 189 -21.74 -8.63 0.17
C LEU A 189 -21.47 -7.25 0.78
N ALA A 190 -20.90 -6.31 0.02
CA ALA A 190 -20.63 -4.96 0.49
C ALA A 190 -21.91 -4.25 0.99
N LYS A 191 -23.03 -4.41 0.27
CA LYS A 191 -24.34 -3.87 0.67
C LYS A 191 -24.85 -4.54 1.95
N LEU A 192 -24.80 -5.87 2.02
CA LEU A 192 -25.22 -6.64 3.20
C LEU A 192 -24.45 -6.22 4.44
N LEU A 193 -23.13 -6.01 4.33
CA LEU A 193 -22.32 -5.54 5.46
C LEU A 193 -22.79 -4.16 5.94
N ARG A 194 -22.95 -3.18 5.04
CA ARG A 194 -23.42 -1.84 5.41
C ARG A 194 -24.78 -1.86 6.12
N GLU A 195 -25.70 -2.72 5.70
CA GLU A 195 -27.04 -2.85 6.29
C GLU A 195 -27.03 -3.55 7.65
N ASN A 196 -25.97 -4.30 7.98
CA ASN A 196 -25.90 -5.15 9.17
C ASN A 196 -24.84 -4.71 10.19
N THR A 197 -24.14 -3.60 9.94
CA THR A 197 -23.20 -2.97 10.88
C THR A 197 -23.71 -1.63 11.39
N ARG A 198 -23.22 -1.21 12.55
CA ARG A 198 -23.57 0.09 13.14
C ARG A 198 -22.82 1.21 12.42
N ARG A 199 -23.31 2.44 12.55
CA ARG A 199 -22.62 3.64 12.03
C ARG A 199 -21.23 3.87 12.64
N SER A 200 -21.00 3.38 13.86
CA SER A 200 -19.70 3.41 14.53
C SER A 200 -18.69 2.42 13.95
N ASP A 201 -19.17 1.39 13.27
CA ASP A 201 -18.34 0.33 12.73
C ASP A 201 -17.74 0.81 11.40
N SER A 202 -16.53 0.37 11.10
CA SER A 202 -15.88 0.68 9.82
C SER A 202 -15.72 -0.59 9.02
N ILE A 203 -16.20 -0.59 7.78
CA ILE A 203 -16.11 -1.73 6.86
C ILE A 203 -15.10 -1.40 5.76
N ALA A 204 -14.34 -2.37 5.30
CA ALA A 204 -13.42 -2.22 4.18
C ALA A 204 -13.33 -3.48 3.33
N ARG A 205 -12.87 -3.30 2.08
CA ARG A 205 -12.42 -4.41 1.24
C ARG A 205 -10.89 -4.43 1.23
N LEU A 206 -10.30 -5.54 1.68
CA LEU A 206 -8.85 -5.66 1.86
C LEU A 206 -8.15 -6.04 0.56
N SER A 207 -8.67 -7.06 -0.11
CA SER A 207 -8.12 -7.63 -1.35
C SER A 207 -9.11 -8.60 -1.94
N GLY A 208 -9.21 -8.71 -3.27
CA GLY A 208 -9.95 -9.80 -3.93
C GLY A 208 -11.35 -10.03 -3.34
N ASP A 209 -11.51 -11.14 -2.62
CA ASP A 209 -12.75 -11.58 -1.97
C ASP A 209 -12.80 -11.37 -0.45
N GLU A 210 -11.86 -10.60 0.10
CA GLU A 210 -11.68 -10.36 1.54
C GLU A 210 -12.20 -8.99 1.98
N PHE A 211 -12.97 -9.01 3.06
CA PHE A 211 -13.56 -7.84 3.71
C PHE A 211 -13.18 -7.83 5.18
N ALA A 212 -13.17 -6.63 5.76
CA ALA A 212 -12.90 -6.46 7.18
C ALA A 212 -13.86 -5.47 7.81
N ILE A 213 -14.10 -5.65 9.11
CA ILE A 213 -14.92 -4.77 9.93
C ILE A 213 -14.16 -4.45 11.21
N LEU A 214 -14.01 -3.16 11.50
CA LEU A 214 -13.61 -2.65 12.80
C LEU A 214 -14.86 -2.39 13.63
N LEU A 215 -14.86 -2.93 14.85
CA LEU A 215 -15.97 -2.91 15.79
C LEU A 215 -15.50 -2.22 17.09
N PRO A 216 -15.58 -0.88 17.17
CA PRO A 216 -15.22 -0.16 18.39
C PRO A 216 -16.09 -0.59 19.57
N ASN A 217 -15.51 -0.60 20.77
CA ASN A 217 -16.20 -0.95 22.03
C ASN A 217 -16.95 -2.29 22.00
N THR A 218 -16.46 -3.25 21.20
CA THR A 218 -17.09 -4.57 21.02
C THR A 218 -16.22 -5.65 21.65
N ARG A 219 -16.79 -6.40 22.61
CA ARG A 219 -16.12 -7.51 23.30
C ARG A 219 -16.19 -8.80 22.50
N ARG A 220 -15.43 -9.81 22.93
CA ARG A 220 -15.31 -11.10 22.24
C ARG A 220 -16.65 -11.77 21.99
N ALA A 221 -17.53 -11.86 22.99
CA ALA A 221 -18.83 -12.51 22.84
C ALA A 221 -19.69 -11.83 21.76
N ASP A 222 -19.75 -10.50 21.75
CA ASP A 222 -20.50 -9.72 20.76
C ASP A 222 -19.90 -9.85 19.36
N CYS A 223 -18.57 -9.82 19.26
CA CYS A 223 -17.85 -10.03 18.01
C CYS A 223 -18.14 -11.42 17.44
N THR A 224 -18.03 -12.48 18.25
CA THR A 224 -18.35 -13.85 17.84
C THR A 224 -19.80 -13.98 17.41
N SER A 225 -20.74 -13.38 18.15
CA SER A 225 -22.16 -13.37 17.79
C SER A 225 -22.39 -12.69 16.43
N LEU A 226 -21.72 -11.56 16.17
CA LEU A 226 -21.81 -10.86 14.90
C LEU A 226 -21.20 -11.69 13.76
N CYS A 227 -20.02 -12.30 13.96
CA CYS A 227 -19.37 -13.14 12.96
C CYS A 227 -20.27 -14.32 12.55
N ASN A 228 -20.89 -15.01 13.52
CA ASN A 228 -21.82 -16.10 13.26
C ASN A 228 -23.06 -15.63 12.51
N LYS A 229 -23.65 -14.51 12.95
CA LYS A 229 -24.81 -13.89 12.28
C LYS A 229 -24.50 -13.54 10.83
N LEU A 230 -23.36 -12.89 10.57
CA LEU A 230 -22.92 -12.51 9.24
C LEU A 230 -22.68 -13.75 8.35
N SER A 231 -22.02 -14.80 8.86
CA SER A 231 -21.79 -16.01 8.07
C SER A 231 -23.09 -16.66 7.58
N ILE A 232 -24.11 -16.73 8.45
CA ILE A 232 -25.44 -17.25 8.10
C ILE A 232 -26.15 -16.33 7.09
N MET A 233 -26.17 -15.02 7.35
CA MET A 233 -26.84 -14.07 6.45
C MET A 233 -26.21 -14.02 5.07
N ILE A 234 -24.87 -14.12 4.98
CA ILE A 234 -24.16 -14.17 3.70
C ILE A 234 -24.55 -15.44 2.94
N ALA A 235 -24.53 -16.61 3.60
CA ALA A 235 -24.92 -17.86 2.95
C ALA A 235 -26.36 -17.82 2.40
N ASN A 236 -27.31 -17.32 3.21
CA ASN A 236 -28.70 -17.18 2.79
C ASN A 236 -28.83 -16.20 1.62
N ARG A 237 -28.24 -15.00 1.74
CA ARG A 237 -28.34 -13.98 0.69
C ARG A 237 -27.72 -14.45 -0.62
N MET A 238 -26.57 -15.13 -0.58
CA MET A 238 -25.95 -15.66 -1.79
C MET A 238 -26.81 -16.75 -2.43
N SER A 239 -27.43 -17.61 -1.63
CA SER A 239 -28.39 -18.60 -2.12
C SER A 239 -29.60 -17.95 -2.81
N ASP A 240 -30.14 -16.87 -2.26
CA ASP A 240 -31.27 -16.13 -2.86
C ASP A 240 -30.90 -15.50 -4.21
N GLU A 241 -29.65 -15.03 -4.35
CA GLU A 241 -29.10 -14.54 -5.62
C GLU A 241 -28.70 -15.69 -6.57
N GLY A 242 -29.00 -16.94 -6.21
CA GLY A 242 -28.70 -18.14 -7.00
C GLY A 242 -27.21 -18.49 -7.04
N VAL A 243 -26.41 -17.99 -6.10
CA VAL A 243 -24.96 -18.19 -5.99
C VAL A 243 -24.66 -19.16 -4.84
N ALA A 244 -24.22 -20.38 -5.17
CA ALA A 244 -23.84 -21.39 -4.18
C ALA A 244 -22.44 -21.11 -3.57
N THR A 245 -22.34 -20.03 -2.80
CA THR A 245 -21.13 -19.67 -2.04
C THR A 245 -21.51 -19.28 -0.62
N SER A 246 -20.53 -19.32 0.28
CA SER A 246 -20.66 -18.85 1.66
C SER A 246 -19.41 -18.06 2.02
N ALA A 247 -19.37 -17.48 3.22
CA ALA A 247 -18.17 -16.80 3.71
C ALA A 247 -17.74 -17.34 5.06
N SER A 248 -16.43 -17.47 5.21
CA SER A 248 -15.77 -17.71 6.49
C SER A 248 -15.48 -16.37 7.14
N VAL A 249 -15.92 -16.18 8.39
CA VAL A 249 -15.77 -14.93 9.14
C VAL A 249 -15.08 -15.21 10.46
N GLY A 250 -13.87 -14.67 10.65
CA GLY A 250 -13.09 -14.79 11.89
C GLY A 250 -12.88 -13.45 12.56
N GLY A 251 -12.85 -13.42 13.89
CA GLY A 251 -12.69 -12.20 14.67
C GLY A 251 -11.59 -12.30 15.70
N ALA A 252 -10.91 -11.17 15.97
CA ALA A 252 -9.97 -10.98 17.06
C ALA A 252 -10.38 -9.77 17.90
N THR A 253 -10.33 -9.92 19.23
CA THR A 253 -10.68 -8.86 20.19
C THR A 253 -9.44 -8.38 20.92
N PHE A 254 -9.31 -7.07 21.05
CA PHE A 254 -8.17 -6.39 21.65
C PHE A 254 -8.63 -5.65 22.89
N GLU A 255 -8.35 -6.23 24.07
CA GLU A 255 -8.57 -5.56 25.37
C GLU A 255 -7.42 -4.61 25.72
N ASN A 256 -6.24 -4.87 25.14
CA ASN A 256 -5.08 -3.99 25.18
C ASN A 256 -4.69 -3.61 23.77
N ALA A 257 -4.10 -2.41 23.61
CA ALA A 257 -3.66 -1.92 22.32
C ALA A 257 -2.63 -2.88 21.69
N PRO A 258 -2.86 -3.37 20.46
CA PRO A 258 -1.87 -4.16 19.75
C PRO A 258 -0.64 -3.30 19.43
N GLU A 259 0.48 -3.96 19.15
CA GLU A 259 1.76 -3.29 18.89
C GLU A 259 1.67 -2.39 17.65
N SER A 260 0.97 -2.86 16.61
CA SER A 260 0.77 -2.17 15.34
C SER A 260 -0.53 -2.59 14.65
N THR A 261 -0.93 -1.80 13.65
CA THR A 261 -2.03 -2.16 12.74
C THR A 261 -1.80 -3.51 12.05
N SER A 262 -0.54 -3.83 11.70
CA SER A 262 -0.18 -5.09 11.07
C SER A 262 -0.41 -6.29 12.00
N ASP A 263 0.00 -6.18 13.28
CA ASP A 263 -0.25 -7.20 14.30
C ASP A 263 -1.75 -7.43 14.50
N ALA A 264 -2.53 -6.36 14.56
CA ALA A 264 -3.99 -6.43 14.72
C ALA A 264 -4.67 -7.18 13.55
N LEU A 265 -4.32 -6.83 12.31
CA LEU A 265 -4.84 -7.49 11.11
C LEU A 265 -4.40 -8.95 11.04
N GLN A 266 -3.14 -9.25 11.36
CA GLN A 266 -2.61 -10.63 11.34
C GLN A 266 -3.34 -11.53 12.35
N LYS A 267 -3.66 -11.03 13.54
CA LYS A 267 -4.44 -11.79 14.54
C LYS A 267 -5.87 -12.09 14.07
N ALA A 268 -6.53 -11.12 13.43
CA ALA A 268 -7.86 -11.34 12.86
C ALA A 268 -7.83 -12.29 11.65
N ASP A 269 -6.82 -12.19 10.79
CA ASP A 269 -6.64 -13.06 9.63
C ASP A 269 -6.39 -14.53 10.04
N ARG A 270 -5.57 -14.74 11.08
CA ARG A 270 -5.37 -16.08 11.66
C ARG A 270 -6.68 -16.71 12.13
N ALA A 271 -7.58 -15.93 12.73
CA ALA A 271 -8.88 -16.41 13.16
C ALA A 271 -9.76 -16.83 11.96
N MET A 272 -9.77 -16.04 10.87
CA MET A 272 -10.50 -16.38 9.65
C MET A 272 -9.90 -17.60 8.93
N SER A 273 -8.58 -17.67 8.85
CA SER A 273 -7.85 -18.80 8.26
C SER A 273 -8.09 -20.12 9.00
N ALA A 274 -8.18 -20.09 10.33
CA ALA A 274 -8.53 -21.27 11.13
C ALA A 274 -9.93 -21.82 10.77
N ILE A 275 -10.91 -20.94 10.57
CA ILE A 275 -12.27 -21.32 10.17
C ILE A 275 -12.28 -21.90 8.75
N LYS A 276 -11.55 -21.28 7.80
CA LYS A 276 -11.44 -21.80 6.43
C LYS A 276 -10.81 -23.19 6.40
N ALA A 277 -9.79 -23.44 7.23
CA ALA A 277 -9.14 -24.74 7.32
C ALA A 277 -10.12 -25.82 7.84
N ASP A 278 -10.87 -25.52 8.89
CA ASP A 278 -11.86 -26.43 9.49
C ASP A 278 -12.98 -26.79 8.50
N ARG A 279 -13.54 -25.80 7.79
CA ARG A 279 -14.57 -26.01 6.77
C ARG A 279 -14.08 -26.88 5.61
N LYS A 280 -12.85 -26.69 5.15
CA LYS A 280 -12.25 -27.53 4.10
C LYS A 280 -12.09 -28.97 4.57
N GLY A 281 -11.64 -29.17 5.82
CA GLY A 281 -11.56 -30.49 6.45
C GLY A 281 -12.92 -31.19 6.49
N TYR A 282 -13.95 -30.47 6.92
CA TYR A 282 -15.32 -30.99 6.97
C TYR A 282 -15.86 -31.34 5.57
N ALA A 283 -15.68 -30.47 4.58
CA ALA A 283 -16.13 -30.72 3.20
C ALA A 283 -15.45 -31.95 2.58
N ALA A 284 -14.14 -32.13 2.80
CA ALA A 284 -13.40 -33.29 2.34
C ALA A 284 -13.88 -34.59 3.02
N ALA A 285 -14.17 -34.55 4.32
CA ALA A 285 -14.70 -35.68 5.06
C ALA A 285 -16.10 -36.10 4.57
N VAL A 286 -17.00 -35.14 4.34
CA VAL A 286 -18.36 -35.39 3.81
C VAL A 286 -18.30 -36.02 2.42
N LEU A 287 -17.47 -35.49 1.52
CA LEU A 287 -17.29 -36.06 0.18
C LEU A 287 -16.73 -37.49 0.22
N THR A 288 -15.77 -37.76 1.10
CA THR A 288 -15.20 -39.09 1.30
C THR A 288 -16.25 -40.09 1.81
N LEU A 289 -17.08 -39.68 2.76
CA LEU A 289 -18.18 -40.50 3.29
C LEU A 289 -19.26 -40.77 2.23
N ALA A 290 -19.63 -39.76 1.43
CA ALA A 290 -20.58 -39.91 0.33
C ALA A 290 -20.06 -40.87 -0.76
N ALA A 291 -18.79 -40.77 -1.13
CA ALA A 291 -18.15 -41.69 -2.08
C ALA A 291 -18.12 -43.14 -1.58
N ARG A 292 -17.86 -43.35 -0.27
CA ARG A 292 -17.91 -44.69 0.36
C ARG A 292 -19.32 -45.29 0.36
N ARG A 293 -20.37 -44.48 0.58
CA ARG A 293 -21.77 -44.93 0.54
C ARG A 293 -22.19 -45.37 -0.87
N ARG A 294 -21.82 -44.60 -1.92
CA ARG A 294 -22.12 -44.97 -3.32
C ARG A 294 -21.46 -46.29 -3.74
N ARG A 295 -20.23 -46.57 -3.28
CA ARG A 295 -19.55 -47.85 -3.55
C ARG A 295 -20.21 -49.05 -2.86
N ARG A 296 -20.89 -48.86 -1.73
CA ARG A 296 -21.63 -49.92 -1.02
C ARG A 296 -23.03 -50.20 -1.58
N GLN A 297 -23.57 -49.30 -2.41
CA GLN A 297 -24.88 -49.47 -3.05
C GLN A 297 -24.77 -50.01 -4.48
N ALA A 298 -23.56 -50.07 -5.04
CA ALA A 298 -23.28 -50.51 -6.40
C ALA A 298 -22.60 -51.89 -6.49
N GLY A 299 -22.50 -52.60 -5.37
CA GLY A 299 -22.00 -53.98 -5.27
C GLY A 299 -22.87 -54.76 -4.32
#